data_AF-A0A924T7U0-F1
#
_entry.id   AF-A0A924T7U0-F1
#
_cell.length_a   1.000
_cell.length_b   1.000
_cell.length_c   1.000
_cell.angle_alpha   90.00
_cell.angle_beta   90.00
_cell.angle_gamma   90.00
#
_symmetry.space_group_name_H-M   'P 1'
#
loop_
_entity.id
_entity.type
_entity.pdbx_description
1 polymer ?
#
loop_
_entity_poly.entity_id
_entity_poly.type
_entity_poly.pdbx_seq_one_letter_code
_entity_poly.pdbx_strand_id
1 'polypeptide(L)'
;MNSAESFTVVRKVQFTFALVLLMGISACKPAEPESYAVGITGYNFTAEGVQDFYVDDQWGSNLPSYGGGGKTSCCVVLPKIWRPGLVVKIDWTMGKWTTPYATRKHLSVTEQITCCSSERTLSKTVPV
;
A
#
# COMPACT_ATOMS: atom_id res chain seq x y z
N MET A 1 -1.65 1.97 -70.20
CA MET A 1 -1.80 1.68 -68.75
C MET A 1 -3.00 0.77 -68.61
N ASN A 2 -2.82 -0.50 -68.25
CA ASN A 2 -3.89 -1.50 -68.37
C ASN A 2 -4.75 -1.58 -67.09
N SER A 3 -6.05 -1.78 -67.27
CA SER A 3 -7.07 -1.83 -66.20
C SER A 3 -6.70 -2.76 -65.04
N ALA A 4 -6.06 -3.90 -65.32
CA ALA A 4 -5.61 -4.89 -64.31
C ALA A 4 -4.51 -4.38 -63.36
N GLU A 5 -3.64 -3.46 -63.80
CA GLU A 5 -2.61 -2.86 -62.96
C GLU A 5 -3.22 -1.86 -61.97
N SER A 6 -4.27 -1.13 -62.39
CA SER A 6 -5.00 -0.19 -61.53
C SER A 6 -5.73 -0.92 -60.39
N PHE A 7 -6.39 -2.05 -60.65
CA PHE A 7 -7.04 -2.84 -59.60
C PHE A 7 -6.05 -3.41 -58.58
N THR A 8 -4.86 -3.83 -59.03
CA THR A 8 -3.82 -4.40 -58.16
C THR A 8 -3.19 -3.33 -57.26
N VAL A 9 -3.01 -2.12 -57.78
CA VAL A 9 -2.50 -0.96 -57.02
C VAL A 9 -3.51 -0.51 -55.97
N VAL A 10 -4.79 -0.37 -56.33
CA VAL A 10 -5.85 0.04 -55.39
C VAL A 10 -5.97 -0.96 -54.23
N ARG A 11 -5.92 -2.27 -54.52
CA ARG A 11 -5.99 -3.31 -53.49
C ARG A 11 -4.80 -3.26 -52.53
N LYS A 12 -3.58 -3.06 -53.03
CA LYS A 12 -2.37 -2.89 -52.20
C LYS A 12 -2.46 -1.65 -51.31
N VAL A 13 -2.92 -0.52 -51.85
CA VAL A 13 -3.10 0.73 -51.10
C VAL A 13 -4.14 0.60 -49.99
N GLN A 14 -5.25 -0.13 -50.25
CA GLN A 14 -6.26 -0.39 -49.22
C GLN A 14 -5.73 -1.30 -48.10
N PHE A 15 -4.97 -2.35 -48.44
CA PHE A 15 -4.35 -3.23 -47.44
C PHE A 15 -3.31 -2.51 -46.58
N THR A 16 -2.49 -1.63 -47.15
CA THR A 16 -1.54 -0.82 -46.37
C THR A 16 -2.24 0.20 -45.49
N PHE A 17 -3.30 0.86 -45.96
CA PHE A 17 -4.10 1.77 -45.13
C PHE A 17 -4.77 1.05 -43.96
N ALA A 18 -5.34 -0.14 -44.19
CA ALA A 18 -5.93 -0.96 -43.14
C ALA A 18 -4.89 -1.39 -42.09
N LEU A 19 -3.69 -1.76 -42.52
CA LEU A 19 -2.60 -2.16 -41.62
C LEU A 19 -2.11 -0.99 -40.76
N VAL A 20 -2.00 0.22 -41.34
CA VAL A 20 -1.63 1.45 -40.62
C VAL A 20 -2.72 1.84 -39.61
N LEU A 21 -4.00 1.68 -39.97
CA LEU A 21 -5.12 1.95 -39.07
C LEU A 21 -5.16 0.96 -37.88
N LEU A 22 -4.87 -0.33 -38.11
CA LEU A 22 -4.77 -1.33 -37.05
C LEU A 22 -3.58 -1.09 -36.10
N MET A 23 -2.47 -0.51 -36.57
CA MET A 23 -1.33 -0.16 -35.71
C MET A 23 -1.58 1.10 -34.86
N GLY A 24 -2.43 2.03 -35.34
CA GLY A 24 -2.73 3.30 -34.66
C GLY A 24 -3.55 3.18 -33.38
N ILE A 25 -4.17 2.02 -33.11
CA ILE A 25 -5.05 1.82 -31.95
C ILE A 25 -4.31 1.38 -30.67
N SER A 26 -2.99 1.12 -30.74
CA SER A 26 -2.22 0.64 -29.58
C SER A 26 -1.72 1.74 -28.62
N ALA A 27 -1.98 3.02 -28.92
CA ALA A 27 -1.41 4.15 -28.19
C ALA A 27 -2.31 4.74 -27.08
N CYS A 28 -3.53 4.26 -26.88
CA CYS A 28 -4.42 4.77 -25.83
C CYS A 28 -4.14 4.05 -24.51
N LYS A 29 -3.06 4.43 -23.81
CA LYS A 29 -2.89 4.08 -22.40
C LYS A 29 -3.68 5.10 -21.57
N PRO A 30 -4.63 4.68 -20.72
CA PRO A 30 -5.22 5.57 -19.74
C PRO A 30 -4.12 6.21 -18.89
N ALA A 31 -4.24 7.49 -18.59
CA ALA A 31 -3.36 8.11 -17.61
C ALA A 31 -3.56 7.40 -16.26
N GLU A 32 -2.47 6.97 -15.64
CA GLU A 32 -2.52 6.42 -14.28
C GLU A 32 -3.14 7.45 -13.33
N PRO A 33 -4.06 7.05 -12.44
CA PRO A 33 -4.63 7.97 -11.47
C PRO A 33 -3.52 8.62 -10.65
N GLU A 34 -3.46 9.95 -10.66
CA GLU A 34 -2.47 10.67 -9.85
C GLU A 34 -2.68 10.33 -8.35
N SER A 35 -1.58 10.05 -7.66
CA SER A 35 -1.56 9.66 -6.25
C SER A 35 -0.42 10.36 -5.51
N TYR A 36 -0.56 10.46 -4.18
CA TYR A 36 0.45 11.03 -3.30
C TYR A 36 0.85 10.05 -2.23
N ALA A 37 2.15 10.04 -1.91
CA ALA A 37 2.68 9.43 -0.72
C ALA A 37 2.43 10.36 0.48
N VAL A 38 1.66 9.89 1.45
CA VAL A 38 1.29 10.64 2.66
C VAL A 38 1.99 10.03 3.88
N GLY A 39 2.67 10.87 4.65
CA GLY A 39 3.38 10.43 5.84
C GLY A 39 2.44 9.94 6.95
N ILE A 40 2.90 8.95 7.73
CA ILE A 40 2.18 8.32 8.83
C ILE A 40 2.77 8.82 10.15
N THR A 41 1.94 9.44 11.00
CA THR A 41 2.35 9.87 12.34
C THR A 41 1.41 9.26 13.37
N GLY A 42 1.95 8.44 14.28
CA GLY A 42 1.16 7.71 15.29
C GLY A 42 1.09 8.43 16.63
N TYR A 43 -0.05 8.26 17.31
CA TYR A 43 -0.29 8.68 18.69
C TYR A 43 -0.96 7.55 19.46
N ASN A 44 -0.45 7.26 20.65
CA ASN A 44 -0.97 6.22 21.53
C ASN A 44 -1.50 6.84 22.82
N PHE A 45 -2.81 6.82 23.01
CA PHE A 45 -3.49 7.33 24.21
C PHE A 45 -3.80 6.24 25.24
N THR A 46 -3.10 5.10 25.17
CA THR A 46 -3.34 3.95 26.05
C THR A 46 -2.18 3.71 27.01
N ALA A 47 -2.46 2.94 28.07
CA ALA A 47 -1.48 2.53 29.08
C ALA A 47 -0.49 1.45 28.58
N GLU A 48 -0.80 0.80 27.46
CA GLU A 48 0.04 -0.24 26.87
C GLU A 48 0.76 0.31 25.63
N GLY A 49 2.02 -0.10 25.43
CA GLY A 49 2.76 0.27 24.21
C GLY A 49 2.14 -0.40 22.98
N VAL A 50 2.12 0.31 21.86
CA VAL A 50 1.88 -0.29 20.55
C VAL A 50 3.24 -0.77 20.06
N GLN A 51 3.40 -2.08 19.96
CA GLN A 51 4.62 -2.68 19.47
C GLN A 51 4.79 -2.33 18.00
N ASP A 52 3.81 -2.59 17.14
CA ASP A 52 3.84 -2.16 15.74
C ASP A 52 2.45 -1.71 15.30
N PHE A 53 2.38 -0.77 14.35
CA PHE A 53 1.16 -0.50 13.61
C PHE A 53 1.43 -0.26 12.12
N TYR A 54 0.41 -0.52 11.32
CA TYR A 54 0.42 -0.44 9.88
C TYR A 54 -0.81 0.33 9.40
N VAL A 55 -0.66 1.08 8.31
CA VAL A 55 -1.77 1.72 7.59
C VAL A 55 -1.67 1.25 6.14
N ASP A 56 -2.68 0.53 5.63
CA ASP A 56 -2.65 -0.14 4.31
C ASP A 56 -1.33 -0.90 4.05
N ASP A 57 -0.97 -1.78 5.01
CA ASP A 57 0.25 -2.60 5.01
C ASP A 57 1.58 -1.80 5.11
N GLN A 58 1.52 -0.47 5.24
CA GLN A 58 2.70 0.39 5.40
C GLN A 58 3.02 0.59 6.87
N TRP A 59 4.24 0.25 7.27
CA TRP A 59 4.66 0.34 8.66
C TRP A 59 4.69 1.79 9.15
N GLY A 60 4.04 2.02 10.29
CA GLY A 60 3.99 3.30 10.98
C GLY A 60 5.17 3.46 11.91
N SER A 61 5.04 3.10 13.18
CA SER A 61 6.14 3.14 14.15
C SER A 61 5.79 2.31 15.40
N ASN A 62 6.76 2.11 16.29
CA ASN A 62 6.46 1.65 17.65
C ASN A 62 6.04 2.89 18.48
N LEU A 63 4.99 2.78 19.30
CA LEU A 63 4.49 3.89 20.11
C LEU A 63 4.55 3.55 21.60
N PRO A 64 5.23 4.38 22.43
CA PRO A 64 5.19 4.21 23.87
C PRO A 64 3.77 4.46 24.41
N SER A 65 3.51 4.04 25.64
CA SER A 65 2.29 4.40 26.35
C SER A 65 2.16 5.93 26.47
N TYR A 66 0.95 6.46 26.24
CA TYR A 66 0.66 7.90 26.31
C TYR A 66 1.63 8.80 25.52
N GLY A 67 2.11 8.35 24.36
CA GLY A 67 3.09 9.07 23.56
C GLY A 67 2.94 8.89 22.06
N GLY A 68 3.92 9.37 21.29
CA GLY A 68 3.86 9.43 19.83
C GLY A 68 4.11 10.85 19.31
N GLY A 69 3.81 11.10 18.04
CA GLY A 69 3.90 12.43 17.41
C GLY A 69 5.30 12.95 17.11
N GLY A 70 6.36 12.36 17.66
CA GLY A 70 7.74 12.86 17.50
C GLY A 70 8.43 12.51 16.17
N LYS A 71 7.86 11.61 15.37
CA LYS A 71 8.40 11.17 14.07
C LYS A 71 7.27 10.85 13.10
N THR A 72 7.57 11.03 11.81
CA THR A 72 6.69 10.63 10.71
C THR A 72 7.38 9.56 9.89
N SER A 73 6.70 8.44 9.70
CA SER A 73 7.16 7.36 8.83
C SER A 73 6.58 7.51 7.44
N CYS A 74 7.28 6.94 6.47
CA CYS A 74 6.78 6.89 5.11
C CYS A 74 6.11 5.54 4.86
N CYS A 75 5.03 5.45 4.11
CA CYS A 75 4.02 6.44 3.71
C CYS A 75 2.83 5.59 3.26
N VAL A 76 1.60 6.10 3.30
CA VAL A 76 0.48 5.48 2.56
C VAL A 76 0.29 6.16 1.21
N VAL A 77 -0.15 5.39 0.21
CA VAL A 77 -0.47 5.93 -1.12
C VAL A 77 -1.95 6.24 -1.18
N LEU A 78 -2.29 7.52 -1.31
CA LEU A 78 -3.67 7.99 -1.43
C LEU A 78 -3.92 8.61 -2.80
N PRO A 79 -5.13 8.48 -3.37
CA PRO A 79 -5.46 9.15 -4.61
C PRO A 79 -5.40 10.67 -4.43
N LYS A 80 -4.96 11.39 -5.47
CA LYS A 80 -4.93 12.86 -5.48
C LYS A 80 -6.30 13.48 -5.26
N ILE A 81 -7.34 12.86 -5.82
CA ILE A 81 -8.72 13.34 -5.71
C ILE A 81 -9.46 12.43 -4.72
N TRP A 82 -9.92 13.04 -3.62
CA TRP A 82 -10.78 12.39 -2.64
C TRP A 82 -12.14 12.02 -3.23
N ARG A 83 -12.71 10.91 -2.76
CA ARG A 83 -14.07 10.48 -3.11
C ARG A 83 -14.74 9.84 -1.89
N PRO A 84 -16.09 9.94 -1.77
CA PRO A 84 -16.81 9.23 -0.72
C PRO A 84 -16.48 7.73 -0.72
N GLY A 85 -16.21 7.18 0.46
CA GLY A 85 -15.80 5.78 0.61
C GLY A 85 -14.29 5.55 0.52
N LEU A 86 -13.47 6.59 0.38
CA LEU A 86 -12.03 6.45 0.61
C LEU A 86 -11.77 6.08 2.07
N VAL A 87 -11.12 4.94 2.29
CA VAL A 87 -10.80 4.40 3.61
C VAL A 87 -9.37 3.90 3.61
N VAL A 88 -8.80 3.79 4.81
CA VAL A 88 -7.56 3.05 5.08
C VAL A 88 -7.81 2.00 6.15
N LYS A 89 -7.09 0.89 6.07
CA LYS A 89 -7.07 -0.15 7.10
C LYS A 89 -5.90 0.11 8.03
N ILE A 90 -6.17 0.11 9.33
CA ILE A 90 -5.15 0.24 10.38
C ILE A 90 -5.08 -1.07 11.14
N ASP A 91 -3.90 -1.68 11.19
CA ASP A 91 -3.61 -2.86 12.00
C ASP A 91 -2.57 -2.49 13.04
N TRP A 92 -2.73 -2.93 14.30
CA TRP A 92 -1.74 -2.67 15.34
C TRP A 92 -1.65 -3.78 16.36
N THR A 93 -0.43 -4.07 16.79
CA THR A 93 -0.13 -5.08 17.81
C THR A 93 0.22 -4.38 19.11
N MET A 94 -0.49 -4.74 20.16
CA MET A 94 -0.21 -4.31 21.53
C MET A 94 0.21 -5.51 22.34
N GLY A 95 1.10 -5.30 23.31
CA GLY A 95 1.42 -6.37 24.23
C GLY A 95 2.25 -5.93 25.42
N LYS A 96 2.36 -6.85 26.37
CA LYS A 96 3.14 -6.65 27.59
C LYS A 96 3.88 -7.94 27.96
N TRP A 97 5.04 -7.77 28.59
CA TRP A 97 5.72 -8.87 29.25
C TRP A 97 4.94 -9.28 30.50
N THR A 98 4.69 -10.58 30.65
CA THR A 98 3.96 -11.17 31.78
C THR A 98 4.91 -11.62 32.90
N THR A 99 6.21 -11.70 32.64
CA THR A 99 7.25 -12.06 33.61
C THR A 99 8.39 -11.04 33.67
N PRO A 100 9.08 -10.88 34.82
CA PRO A 100 10.23 -10.00 34.94
C PRO A 100 11.36 -10.38 33.97
N TYR A 101 12.08 -9.39 33.42
CA TYR A 101 13.19 -9.66 32.50
C TYR A 101 14.25 -10.61 33.11
N ALA A 102 14.55 -10.45 34.40
CA ALA A 102 15.53 -11.28 35.11
C ALA A 102 15.21 -12.79 35.08
N THR A 103 13.93 -13.15 35.03
CA THR A 103 13.51 -14.56 35.01
C THR A 103 13.53 -15.17 33.61
N ARG A 104 13.46 -14.36 32.54
CA ARG A 104 13.42 -14.82 31.15
C ARG A 104 14.69 -14.53 30.33
N LYS A 105 15.67 -13.80 30.88
CA LYS A 105 16.90 -13.40 30.17
C LYS A 105 17.75 -14.55 29.63
N HIS A 106 17.54 -15.78 30.12
CA HIS A 106 18.27 -16.98 29.71
C HIS A 106 17.68 -17.63 28.45
N LEU A 107 16.48 -17.22 28.04
CA LEU A 107 15.77 -17.73 26.87
C LEU A 107 16.17 -16.94 25.61
N SER A 108 16.06 -17.56 24.43
CA SER A 108 16.11 -16.84 23.15
C SER A 108 14.95 -15.84 23.03
N VAL A 109 15.08 -14.83 22.16
CA VAL A 109 14.02 -13.82 21.96
C VAL A 109 12.68 -14.47 21.61
N THR A 110 12.69 -15.47 20.73
CA THR A 110 11.48 -16.20 20.32
C THR A 110 10.82 -16.95 21.47
N GLU A 111 11.62 -17.60 22.32
CA GLU A 111 11.13 -18.29 23.52
C GLU A 111 10.57 -17.27 24.52
N GLN A 112 11.23 -16.14 24.71
CA GLN A 112 10.73 -15.07 25.59
C GLN A 112 9.36 -14.57 25.13
N ILE A 113 9.19 -14.28 23.84
CA ILE A 113 7.91 -13.84 23.27
C ILE A 113 6.85 -14.92 23.52
N THR A 114 7.16 -16.18 23.16
CA THR A 114 6.20 -17.29 23.27
C THR A 114 5.77 -17.59 24.71
N CYS A 115 6.71 -17.60 25.67
CA CYS A 115 6.40 -17.97 27.07
C CYS A 115 5.80 -16.82 27.88
N CYS A 116 6.19 -15.60 27.56
CA CYS A 116 6.29 -14.55 28.57
C CYS A 116 5.82 -13.19 28.07
N SER A 117 5.22 -13.10 26.88
CA SER A 117 4.43 -11.95 26.47
C SER A 117 2.95 -12.32 26.29
N SER A 118 2.10 -11.32 26.44
CA SER A 118 0.72 -11.38 26.01
C SER A 118 0.55 -10.31 24.94
N GLU A 119 0.24 -10.73 23.72
CA GLU A 119 0.07 -9.86 22.57
C GLU A 119 -1.33 -10.00 21.99
N ARG A 120 -1.83 -8.89 21.45
CA ARG A 120 -3.08 -8.85 20.69
C ARG A 120 -2.92 -7.93 19.50
N THR A 121 -3.35 -8.41 18.35
CA THR A 121 -3.47 -7.59 17.14
C THR A 121 -4.90 -7.15 16.97
N LEU A 122 -5.07 -5.86 16.71
CA LEU A 122 -6.34 -5.20 16.49
C LEU A 122 -6.34 -4.61 15.08
N SER A 123 -7.53 -4.51 14.50
CA SER A 123 -7.71 -3.99 13.14
C SER A 123 -8.91 -3.05 13.09
N LYS A 124 -8.79 -1.97 12.32
CA LYS A 124 -9.88 -1.02 12.10
C LYS A 124 -9.77 -0.36 10.72
N THR A 125 -10.85 -0.39 9.96
CA THR A 125 -10.99 0.44 8.77
C THR A 125 -11.55 1.81 9.15
N VAL A 126 -10.90 2.88 8.69
CA VAL A 126 -11.31 4.26 8.96
C VAL A 126 -11.44 5.05 7.66
N PRO A 127 -12.43 5.94 7.54
CA PRO A 127 -12.50 6.88 6.42
C PRO A 127 -11.33 7.86 6.47
N VAL A 128 -10.85 8.25 5.29
CA VAL A 128 -9.86 9.32 5.09
C VAL A 128 -10.55 10.61 4.70
#